data_AF-A0A8C9QWH3-F1
#
_entry.id   AF-A0A8C9QWH3-F1
#
_cell.length_a   1.000
_cell.length_b   1.000
_cell.length_c   1.000
_cell.angle_alpha   90.00
_cell.angle_beta   90.00
_cell.angle_gamma   90.00
#
_symmetry.space_group_name_H-M   'P 1'
#
loop_
_entity.id
_entity.type
_entity.pdbx_description
1 polymer ?
#
loop_
_entity_poly.entity_id
_entity_poly.type
_entity_poly.pdbx_seq_one_letter_code
_entity_poly.pdbx_strand_id
1 'polypeptide(L)'
;MAQRVQFPTDTLQELLEVHAACEREAIEVFMEHSFKDDKLEFQKKLMVITLKREKKALLLQNEEISVNCCEARLKQLSGPLMRSISRGAFSVPGGHRLYLEAKKKVELQYNLGSRKGVKANEVLQSFLQSQFTIEKSILQSDKALAAQKKAIAAERLKREAAEKEQELLRQQQQGQQEMMEAQKRSLKVHIAQLEKKLDRKMENLLRRLERNLDHKLKVSLGRAWQCLTDSALVPQEGKYQHVKHGHDFKGKLKRCMFH
;
A
#
# COMPACT_ATOMS: atom_id res chain seq x y z
N MET A 1 22.43 57.35 -36.76
CA MET A 1 22.26 56.00 -36.17
C MET A 1 21.99 56.07 -34.65
N ALA A 2 22.95 56.45 -33.81
CA ALA A 2 22.82 56.42 -32.33
C ALA A 2 21.62 57.21 -31.75
N GLN A 3 21.21 58.30 -32.42
CA GLN A 3 20.05 59.09 -32.02
C GLN A 3 18.70 58.51 -32.47
N ARG A 4 18.70 57.58 -33.43
CA ARG A 4 17.48 57.10 -34.12
C ARG A 4 17.14 55.63 -33.81
N VAL A 5 18.09 54.84 -33.33
CA VAL A 5 17.90 53.42 -33.03
C VAL A 5 17.75 53.22 -31.53
N GLN A 6 16.68 52.53 -31.13
CA GLN A 6 16.57 51.96 -29.79
C GLN A 6 16.79 50.46 -29.89
N PHE A 7 17.77 49.95 -29.15
CA PHE A 7 18.01 48.51 -29.06
C PHE A 7 17.27 47.88 -27.88
N PRO A 8 16.82 46.61 -28.00
CA PRO A 8 16.75 45.85 -29.25
C PRO A 8 15.58 46.34 -30.11
N THR A 9 15.76 46.32 -31.43
CA THR A 9 14.69 46.56 -32.42
C THR A 9 13.74 45.36 -32.45
N ASP A 10 12.45 45.60 -32.70
CA ASP A 10 11.45 44.51 -32.72
C ASP A 10 11.69 43.56 -33.89
N THR A 11 12.14 44.09 -35.03
CA THR A 11 12.49 43.32 -36.23
C THR A 11 13.82 43.77 -36.81
N LEU A 12 14.49 42.86 -37.53
CA LEU A 12 15.70 43.20 -38.26
C LEU A 12 15.43 44.29 -39.31
N GLN A 13 14.23 44.28 -39.90
CA GLN A 13 13.83 45.25 -40.93
C GLN A 13 13.84 46.68 -40.39
N GLU A 14 13.32 46.91 -39.18
CA GLU A 14 13.34 48.22 -38.52
C GLU A 14 14.78 48.78 -38.43
N LEU A 15 15.74 47.95 -37.99
CA LEU A 15 17.14 48.35 -37.94
C LEU A 15 17.72 48.64 -39.33
N LEU A 16 17.39 47.82 -40.33
CA LEU A 16 17.87 47.98 -41.70
C LEU A 16 17.32 49.24 -42.36
N GLU A 17 16.07 49.62 -42.09
CA GLU A 17 15.45 50.84 -42.61
C GLU A 17 16.11 52.09 -42.04
N VAL A 18 16.34 52.13 -40.73
CA VAL A 18 17.05 53.24 -40.08
C VAL A 18 18.49 53.32 -40.58
N HIS A 19 19.16 52.18 -40.77
CA HIS A 19 20.49 52.14 -41.38
C HIS A 19 20.48 52.70 -42.80
N ALA A 20 19.57 52.24 -43.66
CA ALA A 20 19.49 52.70 -45.04
C ALA A 20 19.23 54.21 -45.16
N ALA A 21 18.40 54.77 -44.26
CA ALA A 21 18.20 56.22 -44.19
C ALA A 21 19.48 56.97 -43.80
N CYS A 22 20.18 56.51 -42.76
CA CYS A 22 21.45 57.11 -42.34
C CYS A 22 22.55 56.96 -43.40
N GLU A 23 22.57 55.84 -44.12
CA GLU A 23 23.51 55.56 -45.20
C GLU A 23 23.31 56.53 -46.38
N ARG A 24 22.06 56.82 -46.78
CA ARG A 24 21.77 57.84 -47.80
C ARG A 24 22.26 59.22 -47.39
N GLU A 25 21.94 59.66 -46.16
CA GLU A 25 22.39 60.94 -45.64
C GLU A 25 23.93 61.03 -45.59
N ALA A 26 24.62 59.97 -45.18
CA ALA A 26 26.07 59.93 -45.14
C ALA A 26 26.70 60.03 -46.54
N ILE A 27 26.08 59.41 -47.55
CA ILE A 27 26.53 59.51 -48.94
C ILE A 27 26.29 60.92 -49.48
N GLU A 28 25.13 61.53 -49.22
CA GLU A 28 24.82 62.91 -49.64
C GLU A 28 25.84 63.90 -49.07
N VAL A 29 26.09 63.85 -47.76
CA VAL A 29 27.11 64.70 -47.11
C VAL A 29 28.50 64.47 -47.70
N PHE A 30 28.87 63.22 -48.00
CA PHE A 30 30.14 62.91 -48.64
C PHE A 30 30.23 63.50 -50.05
N MET A 31 29.16 63.42 -50.85
CA MET A 31 29.12 63.96 -52.21
C MET A 31 29.21 65.50 -52.22
N GLU A 32 28.58 66.17 -51.24
CA GLU A 32 28.66 67.63 -51.09
C GLU A 32 30.07 68.14 -50.77
N HIS A 33 30.88 67.35 -50.05
CA HIS A 33 32.17 67.78 -49.50
C HIS A 33 33.38 67.12 -50.16
N SER A 34 33.17 66.18 -51.09
CA SER A 34 34.24 65.51 -51.82
C SER A 34 34.60 66.28 -53.09
N PHE A 35 35.90 66.33 -53.41
CA PHE A 35 36.39 66.90 -54.66
C PHE A 35 37.44 65.97 -55.28
N LYS A 36 37.41 65.83 -56.62
CA LYS A 36 38.40 65.07 -57.42
C LYS A 36 38.56 63.58 -57.03
N ASP A 37 37.48 62.87 -56.71
CA ASP A 37 37.49 61.41 -56.50
C ASP A 37 37.21 60.64 -57.80
N ASP A 38 37.91 60.96 -58.90
CA ASP A 38 37.61 60.41 -60.23
C ASP A 38 37.76 58.88 -60.33
N LYS A 39 38.57 58.30 -59.43
CA LYS A 39 38.81 56.84 -59.33
C LYS A 39 37.87 56.14 -58.33
N LEU A 40 36.99 56.90 -57.67
CA LEU A 40 36.06 56.46 -56.64
C LEU A 40 36.75 55.76 -55.46
N GLU A 41 38.01 56.09 -55.18
CA GLU A 41 38.80 55.42 -54.14
C GLU A 41 38.28 55.79 -52.74
N PHE A 42 37.94 57.07 -52.54
CA PHE A 42 37.41 57.56 -51.28
C PHE A 42 35.95 57.11 -51.08
N GLN A 43 35.15 57.13 -52.14
CA GLN A 43 33.78 56.60 -52.10
C GLN A 43 33.76 55.10 -51.79
N LYS A 44 34.64 54.30 -52.41
CA LYS A 44 34.79 52.87 -52.10
C LYS A 44 35.18 52.66 -50.64
N LYS A 45 36.09 53.49 -50.10
CA LYS A 45 36.48 53.44 -48.69
C LYS A 45 35.29 53.74 -47.78
N LEU A 46 34.51 54.78 -48.06
CA LEU A 46 33.29 55.09 -47.31
C LEU A 46 32.29 53.92 -47.32
N MET A 47 31.95 53.40 -48.50
CA MET A 47 30.95 52.33 -48.63
C MET A 47 31.42 51.01 -48.03
N VAL A 48 32.61 50.54 -48.44
CA VAL A 48 33.08 49.18 -48.14
C VAL A 48 33.72 49.10 -46.76
N ILE A 49 34.48 50.10 -46.37
CA ILE A 49 35.25 50.05 -45.13
C ILE A 49 34.42 50.64 -43.99
N THR A 50 33.80 51.80 -44.16
CA THR A 50 33.11 52.46 -43.04
C THR A 50 31.69 51.94 -42.89
N LEU A 51 30.81 52.17 -43.88
CA LEU A 51 29.38 51.90 -43.75
C LEU A 51 29.06 50.42 -43.56
N LYS A 52 29.69 49.52 -44.34
CA LYS A 52 29.50 48.07 -44.14
C LYS A 52 29.99 47.57 -42.78
N ARG A 53 31.07 48.12 -42.23
CA ARG A 53 31.57 47.72 -40.90
C ARG A 53 30.63 48.22 -39.80
N GLU A 54 30.20 49.47 -39.88
CA GLU A 54 29.22 50.05 -38.94
C GLU A 54 27.90 49.27 -38.98
N LYS A 55 27.38 48.93 -40.17
CA LYS A 55 26.22 48.05 -40.31
C LYS A 55 26.38 46.75 -39.54
N LYS A 56 27.51 46.07 -39.75
CA LYS A 56 27.80 44.79 -39.10
C LYS A 56 27.89 44.93 -37.58
N ALA A 57 28.53 46.00 -37.09
CA ALA A 57 28.63 46.27 -35.66
C ALA A 57 27.25 46.50 -35.03
N LEU A 58 26.38 47.29 -35.68
CA LEU A 58 25.01 47.53 -35.21
C LEU A 58 24.15 46.27 -35.21
N LEU A 59 24.30 45.39 -36.22
CA LEU A 59 23.62 44.10 -36.26
C LEU A 59 24.01 43.22 -35.07
N LEU A 60 25.32 43.09 -34.82
CA LEU A 60 25.83 42.30 -33.70
C LEU A 60 25.36 42.86 -32.35
N GLN A 61 25.43 44.19 -32.18
CA GLN A 61 24.94 44.85 -30.98
C GLN A 61 23.44 44.63 -30.75
N ASN A 62 22.63 44.72 -31.81
CA ASN A 62 21.19 44.46 -31.73
C ASN A 62 20.88 43.01 -31.33
N GLU A 63 21.60 42.05 -31.90
CA GLU A 63 21.47 40.64 -31.55
C GLU A 63 21.86 40.38 -30.10
N GLU A 64 23.02 40.89 -29.65
CA GLU A 64 23.50 40.73 -28.27
C GLU A 64 22.51 41.32 -27.25
N ILE A 65 22.03 42.54 -27.49
CA ILE A 65 21.03 43.16 -26.61
C ILE A 65 19.72 42.38 -26.64
N SER A 66 19.30 41.88 -27.80
CA SER A 66 18.10 41.04 -27.91
C SER A 66 18.22 39.74 -27.12
N VAL A 67 19.37 39.06 -27.17
CA VAL A 67 19.64 37.87 -26.34
C VAL A 67 19.52 38.23 -24.86
N ASN A 68 20.26 39.24 -24.40
CA ASN A 68 20.29 39.65 -23.00
C ASN A 68 18.90 40.00 -22.47
N CYS A 69 18.10 40.76 -23.24
CA CYS A 69 16.72 41.10 -22.89
C CYS A 69 15.83 39.86 -22.81
N CYS A 70 15.94 38.94 -23.78
CA CYS A 70 15.14 37.71 -23.80
C CYS A 70 15.48 36.78 -22.64
N GLU A 71 16.76 36.56 -22.36
CA GLU A 71 17.24 35.72 -21.28
C GLU A 71 16.82 36.27 -19.92
N ALA A 72 16.99 37.57 -19.68
CA ALA A 72 16.57 38.21 -18.43
C ALA A 72 15.06 38.04 -18.21
N ARG A 73 14.26 38.26 -19.26
CA ARG A 73 12.81 38.08 -19.20
C ARG A 73 12.41 36.63 -18.96
N LEU A 74 13.01 35.68 -19.66
CA LEU A 74 12.75 34.25 -19.43
C LEU A 74 13.15 33.83 -18.02
N LYS A 75 14.28 34.30 -17.50
CA LYS A 75 14.71 34.02 -16.12
C LYS A 75 13.70 34.56 -15.11
N GLN A 76 13.16 35.75 -15.34
CA GLN A 76 12.10 36.32 -14.49
C GLN A 76 10.82 35.48 -14.54
N LEU A 77 10.33 35.16 -15.74
CA LEU A 77 9.08 34.42 -15.95
C LEU A 77 9.17 32.95 -15.47
N SER A 78 10.31 32.31 -15.68
CA SER A 78 10.56 30.92 -15.28
C SER A 78 10.98 30.78 -13.81
N GLY A 79 11.37 31.87 -13.14
CA GLY A 79 11.78 31.86 -11.73
C GLY A 79 10.83 31.12 -10.78
N PRO A 80 9.50 31.37 -10.82
CA PRO A 80 8.53 30.60 -10.06
C PRO A 80 8.52 29.10 -10.39
N LEU A 81 8.59 28.74 -11.68
CA LEU A 81 8.64 27.35 -12.13
C LEU A 81 9.89 26.64 -11.59
N MET A 82 11.07 27.26 -11.72
CA MET A 82 12.33 26.73 -11.22
C MET A 82 12.30 26.50 -9.71
N ARG A 83 11.74 27.44 -8.94
CA ARG A 83 11.56 27.27 -7.48
C ARG A 83 10.62 26.11 -7.14
N SER A 84 9.53 25.95 -7.89
CA SER A 84 8.60 24.83 -7.70
C SER A 84 9.28 23.48 -8.00
N ILE A 85 10.11 23.41 -9.04
CA ILE A 85 10.91 22.22 -9.36
C ILE A 85 11.86 21.89 -8.19
N SER A 86 12.65 22.87 -7.73
CA SER A 86 13.62 22.65 -6.65
C SER A 86 12.98 22.24 -5.33
N ARG A 87 11.75 22.69 -5.06
CA ARG A 87 10.98 22.30 -3.87
C ARG A 87 10.32 20.93 -4.00
N GLY A 88 10.46 20.24 -5.13
CA GLY A 88 9.79 18.97 -5.38
C GLY A 88 8.27 19.08 -5.51
N ALA A 89 7.73 20.25 -5.91
CA ALA A 89 6.29 20.46 -6.03
C ALA A 89 5.62 19.54 -7.05
N PHE A 90 6.40 19.00 -8.00
CA PHE A 90 5.95 18.06 -9.02
C PHE A 90 6.22 16.59 -8.67
N SER A 91 6.80 16.30 -7.50
CA SER A 91 7.04 14.94 -6.99
C SER A 91 5.78 14.38 -6.33
N VAL A 92 4.65 14.53 -7.02
CA VAL A 92 3.33 14.07 -6.59
C VAL A 92 2.66 13.29 -7.72
N PRO A 93 1.70 12.41 -7.42
CA PRO A 93 0.94 11.70 -8.43
C PRO A 93 0.21 12.67 -9.38
N GLY A 94 0.43 12.55 -10.68
CA GLY A 94 -0.01 13.49 -11.71
C GLY A 94 0.86 14.74 -11.84
N GLY A 95 2.02 14.78 -11.19
CA GLY A 95 2.92 15.93 -11.15
C GLY A 95 3.49 16.31 -12.53
N HIS A 96 3.64 15.35 -13.45
CA HIS A 96 4.07 15.64 -14.82
C HIS A 96 3.09 16.58 -15.55
N ARG A 97 1.77 16.37 -15.37
CA ARG A 97 0.75 17.25 -15.96
C ARG A 97 0.84 18.67 -15.42
N LEU A 98 0.99 18.80 -14.09
CA LEU A 98 1.12 20.10 -13.43
C LEU A 98 2.37 20.86 -13.92
N TYR A 99 3.47 20.15 -14.14
CA TYR A 99 4.68 20.72 -14.72
C TYR A 99 4.45 21.24 -16.14
N LEU A 100 3.79 20.47 -17.01
CA LEU A 100 3.49 20.90 -18.38
C LEU A 100 2.63 22.16 -18.42
N GLU A 101 1.61 22.26 -17.56
CA GLU A 101 0.77 23.45 -17.42
C GLU A 101 1.59 24.67 -16.98
N ALA A 102 2.47 24.51 -15.99
CA ALA A 102 3.34 25.57 -15.51
C ALA A 102 4.36 26.02 -16.57
N LYS A 103 4.98 25.08 -17.29
CA LYS A 103 5.88 25.35 -18.42
C LYS A 103 5.17 26.11 -19.55
N LYS A 104 3.96 25.67 -19.93
CA LYS A 104 3.13 26.34 -20.95
C LYS A 104 2.76 27.76 -20.54
N LYS A 105 2.50 28.00 -19.24
CA LYS A 105 2.25 29.35 -18.72
C LYS A 105 3.45 30.27 -18.93
N VAL A 106 4.67 29.80 -18.69
CA VAL A 106 5.90 30.57 -18.95
C VAL A 106 6.01 30.94 -20.43
N GLU A 107 5.79 29.96 -21.32
CA GLU A 107 5.85 30.16 -22.78
C GLU A 107 4.81 31.20 -23.25
N LEU A 108 3.56 31.08 -22.79
CA LEU A 108 2.50 32.04 -23.13
C LEU A 108 2.84 33.45 -22.66
N GLN A 109 3.30 33.60 -21.41
CA GLN A 109 3.67 34.90 -20.86
C GLN A 109 4.87 35.53 -21.58
N TYR A 110 5.81 34.70 -22.04
CA TYR A 110 6.91 35.16 -22.87
C TYR A 110 6.42 35.64 -24.24
N ASN A 111 5.55 34.87 -24.89
CA ASN A 111 5.02 35.20 -26.20
C ASN A 111 4.15 36.47 -26.22
N LEU A 112 3.44 36.77 -25.14
CA LEU A 112 2.67 38.01 -24.99
C LEU A 112 3.52 39.28 -24.90
N GLY A 113 4.82 39.16 -24.62
CA GLY A 113 5.69 40.32 -24.47
C GLY A 113 5.99 41.08 -25.76
N SER A 114 5.89 42.41 -25.76
CA SER A 114 6.48 43.26 -26.80
C SER A 114 8.00 43.47 -26.56
N ARG A 115 8.74 43.93 -27.58
CA ARG A 115 10.17 44.28 -27.51
C ARG A 115 11.10 43.17 -27.03
N LYS A 116 10.93 41.97 -27.59
CA LYS A 116 11.84 40.83 -27.37
C LYS A 116 13.08 40.91 -28.27
N GLY A 117 12.90 41.49 -29.45
CA GLY A 117 13.91 41.66 -30.46
C GLY A 117 14.17 40.42 -31.30
N VAL A 118 15.16 40.53 -32.19
CA VAL A 118 15.41 39.58 -33.29
C VAL A 118 15.79 38.17 -32.85
N LYS A 119 16.26 37.98 -31.62
CA LYS A 119 16.67 36.67 -31.06
C LYS A 119 15.61 35.99 -30.20
N ALA A 120 14.39 36.53 -30.13
CA ALA A 120 13.33 36.05 -29.25
C ALA A 120 13.02 34.55 -29.35
N ASN A 121 12.90 34.04 -30.58
CA ASN A 121 12.55 32.64 -30.82
C ASN A 121 13.71 31.69 -30.52
N GLU A 122 14.94 32.10 -30.84
CA GLU A 122 16.15 31.30 -30.60
C GLU A 122 16.35 31.07 -29.10
N VAL A 123 16.29 32.13 -28.29
CA VAL A 123 16.44 32.03 -26.83
C VAL A 123 15.30 31.20 -26.21
N LEU A 124 14.06 31.34 -26.69
CA LEU A 124 12.94 30.52 -26.23
C LEU A 124 13.16 29.03 -26.52
N GLN A 125 13.63 28.69 -27.73
CA GLN A 125 13.92 27.31 -28.09
C GLN A 125 15.03 26.71 -27.22
N SER A 126 16.13 27.44 -27.01
CA SER A 126 17.20 27.01 -26.10
C SER A 126 16.69 26.78 -24.68
N PHE A 127 15.82 27.67 -24.18
CA PHE A 127 15.15 27.46 -22.89
C PHE A 127 14.32 26.17 -22.88
N LEU A 128 13.45 25.96 -23.87
CA LEU A 128 12.61 24.76 -23.95
C LEU A 128 13.43 23.46 -24.02
N GLN A 129 14.55 23.49 -24.73
CA GLN A 129 15.50 22.38 -24.78
C GLN A 129 16.13 22.11 -23.41
N SER A 130 16.54 23.15 -22.67
CA SER A 130 17.08 23.00 -21.31
C SER A 130 16.08 22.34 -20.35
N GLN A 131 14.78 22.54 -20.58
CA GLN A 131 13.71 21.97 -19.76
C GLN A 131 13.46 20.47 -20.03
N PHE A 132 13.98 19.91 -21.12
CA PHE A 132 13.71 18.53 -21.53
C PHE A 132 14.19 17.50 -20.49
N THR A 133 15.40 17.68 -19.97
CA THR A 133 15.96 16.77 -18.96
C THR A 133 15.15 16.79 -17.66
N ILE A 134 14.70 17.98 -17.26
CA ILE A 134 13.85 18.18 -16.08
C ILE A 134 12.51 17.47 -16.28
N GLU A 135 11.87 17.69 -17.43
CA GLU A 135 10.59 17.07 -17.79
C GLU A 135 10.67 15.55 -17.73
N LYS A 136 11.73 14.97 -18.31
CA LYS A 136 11.97 13.51 -18.29
C LYS A 136 12.11 12.97 -16.86
N SER A 137 12.82 13.68 -15.99
CA SER A 137 12.98 13.30 -14.58
C SER A 137 11.64 13.32 -13.83
N ILE A 138 10.84 14.38 -14.01
CA ILE A 138 9.51 14.50 -13.40
C ILE A 138 8.58 13.39 -13.91
N LEU A 139 8.59 13.09 -15.21
CA LEU A 139 7.80 12.02 -15.80
C LEU A 139 8.15 10.64 -15.21
N GLN A 140 9.44 10.37 -15.02
CA GLN A 140 9.89 9.12 -14.42
C GLN A 140 9.44 9.00 -12.96
N SER A 141 9.56 10.09 -12.18
CA SER A 141 9.09 10.14 -10.80
C SER A 141 7.57 9.89 -10.71
N ASP A 142 6.78 10.54 -11.56
CA ASP A 142 5.31 10.38 -11.58
C ASP A 142 4.90 8.93 -11.89
N LYS A 143 5.55 8.30 -12.88
CA LYS A 143 5.34 6.88 -13.21
C LYS A 143 5.67 5.96 -12.03
N ALA A 144 6.77 6.22 -11.33
CA ALA A 144 7.18 5.43 -10.16
C ALA A 144 6.16 5.56 -9.02
N LEU A 145 5.69 6.78 -8.73
CA LEU A 145 4.65 7.02 -7.71
C LEU A 145 3.33 6.34 -8.07
N ALA A 146 2.93 6.36 -9.34
CA ALA A 146 1.74 5.66 -9.82
C ALA A 146 1.86 4.13 -9.67
N ALA A 147 3.03 3.57 -9.99
CA ALA A 147 3.30 2.15 -9.83
C ALA A 147 3.29 1.74 -8.34
N GLN A 148 3.92 2.53 -7.47
CA GLN A 148 3.95 2.28 -6.02
C GLN A 148 2.54 2.28 -5.42
N LYS A 149 1.70 3.26 -5.79
CA LYS A 149 0.30 3.31 -5.33
C LYS A 149 -0.49 2.07 -5.73
N LYS A 150 -0.31 1.59 -6.98
CA LYS A 150 -0.95 0.36 -7.46
C LYS A 150 -0.47 -0.87 -6.69
N ALA A 151 0.84 -0.97 -6.41
CA ALA A 151 1.41 -2.07 -5.64
C ALA A 151 0.84 -2.12 -4.21
N ILE A 152 0.79 -0.97 -3.51
CA ILE A 152 0.21 -0.88 -2.16
C ILE A 152 -1.28 -1.29 -2.18
N ALA A 153 -2.05 -0.84 -3.17
CA ALA A 153 -3.45 -1.23 -3.29
C ALA A 153 -3.61 -2.75 -3.53
N ALA A 154 -2.78 -3.33 -4.39
CA ALA A 154 -2.79 -4.77 -4.65
C ALA A 154 -2.39 -5.58 -3.42
N GLU A 155 -1.41 -5.12 -2.64
CA GLU A 155 -0.99 -5.76 -1.39
C GLU A 155 -2.11 -5.73 -0.34
N ARG A 156 -2.81 -4.61 -0.19
CA ARG A 156 -3.98 -4.51 0.69
C ARG A 156 -5.07 -5.51 0.31
N LEU A 157 -5.41 -5.61 -0.98
CA LEU A 157 -6.39 -6.58 -1.46
C LEU A 157 -5.98 -8.03 -1.17
N LYS A 158 -4.69 -8.36 -1.36
CA LYS A 158 -4.17 -9.70 -1.03
C LYS A 158 -4.27 -9.99 0.47
N ARG A 159 -3.95 -9.01 1.30
CA ARG A 159 -4.04 -9.14 2.77
C ARG A 159 -5.49 -9.36 3.21
N GLU A 160 -6.43 -8.56 2.71
CA GLU A 160 -7.85 -8.71 3.02
C GLU A 160 -8.41 -10.07 2.56
N ALA A 161 -7.98 -10.56 1.38
CA ALA A 161 -8.36 -11.88 0.91
C ALA A 161 -7.82 -12.99 1.82
N ALA A 162 -6.54 -12.91 2.21
CA ALA A 162 -5.92 -13.87 3.12
C ALA A 162 -6.56 -13.86 4.52
N GLU A 163 -6.91 -12.67 5.06
CA GLU A 163 -7.60 -12.54 6.35
C GLU A 163 -9.00 -13.18 6.31
N LYS A 164 -9.75 -13.00 5.22
CA LYS A 164 -11.06 -13.64 5.04
C LYS A 164 -10.95 -15.17 4.93
N GLU A 165 -9.96 -15.66 4.19
CA GLU A 165 -9.71 -17.10 4.06
C GLU A 165 -9.32 -17.72 5.42
N GLN A 166 -8.45 -17.04 6.18
CA GLN A 166 -8.06 -17.48 7.52
C GLN A 166 -9.23 -17.52 8.49
N GLU A 167 -10.11 -16.52 8.49
CA GLU A 167 -11.29 -16.52 9.36
C GLU A 167 -12.28 -17.63 8.98
N LEU A 168 -12.47 -17.91 7.68
CA LEU A 168 -13.28 -19.04 7.23
C LEU A 168 -12.72 -20.38 7.74
N LEU A 169 -11.41 -20.58 7.64
CA LEU A 169 -10.75 -21.78 8.18
C LEU A 169 -10.93 -21.89 9.69
N ARG A 170 -10.84 -20.77 10.43
CA ARG A 170 -11.05 -20.74 11.88
C ARG A 170 -12.46 -21.15 12.27
N GLN A 171 -13.47 -20.65 11.54
CA GLN A 171 -14.87 -21.04 11.74
C GLN A 171 -15.10 -22.53 11.44
N GLN A 172 -14.52 -23.05 10.36
CA GLN A 172 -14.60 -24.48 10.05
C GLN A 172 -13.98 -25.35 11.15
N GLN A 173 -12.80 -24.98 11.65
CA GLN A 173 -12.15 -25.70 12.76
C GLN A 173 -12.98 -25.66 14.04
N GLN A 174 -13.55 -24.49 14.38
CA GLN A 174 -14.45 -24.36 15.53
C GLN A 174 -15.68 -25.26 15.39
N GLY A 175 -16.33 -25.26 14.22
CA GLY A 175 -17.49 -26.12 13.96
C GLY A 175 -17.16 -27.62 14.06
N GLN A 176 -16.00 -28.04 13.56
CA GLN A 176 -15.52 -29.43 13.71
C GLN A 176 -15.27 -29.80 15.18
N GLN A 177 -14.66 -28.90 15.94
CA GLN A 177 -14.39 -29.10 17.36
C GLN A 177 -15.69 -29.23 18.16
N GLU A 178 -16.66 -28.35 17.93
CA GLU A 178 -17.98 -28.39 18.58
C GLU A 178 -18.73 -29.69 18.27
N MET A 179 -18.68 -30.17 17.02
CA MET A 179 -19.30 -31.43 16.62
C MET A 179 -18.66 -32.63 17.35
N MET A 180 -17.32 -32.66 17.43
CA MET A 180 -16.58 -33.70 18.15
C MET A 180 -16.91 -33.68 19.64
N GLU A 181 -17.03 -32.50 20.24
CA GLU A 181 -17.43 -32.36 21.65
C GLU A 181 -18.87 -32.82 21.90
N ALA A 182 -19.81 -32.46 21.01
CA ALA A 182 -21.20 -32.91 21.09
C ALA A 182 -21.30 -34.44 20.99
N GLN A 183 -20.55 -35.07 20.07
CA GLN A 183 -20.47 -36.52 19.95
C GLN A 183 -19.92 -37.16 21.23
N LYS A 184 -18.82 -36.64 21.78
CA LYS A 184 -18.26 -37.13 23.06
C LYS A 184 -19.27 -37.01 24.21
N ARG A 185 -20.01 -35.91 24.31
CA ARG A 185 -21.05 -35.72 25.33
C ARG A 185 -22.18 -36.73 25.16
N SER A 186 -22.66 -36.95 23.94
CA SER A 186 -23.69 -37.95 23.63
C SER A 186 -23.26 -39.37 24.01
N LEU A 187 -22.04 -39.77 23.62
CA LEU A 187 -21.48 -41.08 23.96
C LEU A 187 -21.35 -41.28 25.47
N LYS A 188 -20.88 -40.26 26.21
CA LYS A 188 -20.82 -40.31 27.68
C LYS A 188 -22.19 -40.55 28.31
N VAL A 189 -23.22 -39.85 27.85
CA VAL A 189 -24.59 -40.04 28.33
C VAL A 189 -25.08 -41.46 28.03
N HIS A 190 -24.80 -41.98 26.83
CA HIS A 190 -25.20 -43.33 26.44
C HIS A 190 -24.52 -44.42 27.30
N ILE A 191 -23.21 -44.26 27.57
CA ILE A 191 -22.46 -45.15 28.47
C ILE A 191 -23.07 -45.15 29.87
N ALA A 192 -23.32 -43.97 30.45
CA ALA A 192 -23.93 -43.86 31.78
C ALA A 192 -25.33 -44.50 31.85
N GLN A 193 -26.11 -44.43 30.77
CA GLN A 193 -27.40 -45.12 30.68
C GLN A 193 -27.24 -46.65 30.64
N LEU A 194 -26.24 -47.17 29.93
CA LEU A 194 -25.94 -48.60 29.86
C LEU A 194 -25.46 -49.14 31.20
N GLU A 195 -24.54 -48.43 31.87
CA GLU A 195 -24.06 -48.76 33.23
C GLU A 195 -25.23 -48.87 34.20
N LYS A 196 -26.09 -47.85 34.26
CA LYS A 196 -27.30 -47.85 35.10
C LYS A 196 -28.26 -49.01 34.79
N LYS A 197 -28.38 -49.41 33.52
CA LYS A 197 -29.21 -50.55 33.11
C LYS A 197 -28.59 -51.89 33.56
N LEU A 198 -27.27 -51.99 33.55
CA LEU A 198 -26.53 -53.17 33.97
C LEU A 198 -26.58 -53.33 35.50
N ASP A 199 -26.40 -52.25 36.26
CA ASP A 199 -26.56 -52.23 37.72
C ASP A 199 -27.96 -52.69 38.14
N ARG A 200 -29.00 -52.13 37.51
CA ARG A 200 -30.40 -52.55 37.74
C ARG A 200 -30.61 -54.03 37.44
N LYS A 201 -30.01 -54.58 36.38
CA LYS A 201 -30.09 -56.00 36.06
C LYS A 201 -29.40 -56.85 37.12
N MET A 202 -28.24 -56.41 37.60
CA MET A 202 -27.46 -57.11 38.62
C MET A 202 -28.19 -57.13 39.97
N GLU A 203 -28.73 -55.99 40.41
CA GLU A 203 -29.59 -55.91 41.60
C GLU A 203 -30.82 -56.81 41.50
N ASN A 204 -31.47 -56.84 40.34
CA ASN A 204 -32.63 -57.70 40.12
C ASN A 204 -32.26 -59.19 40.16
N LEU A 205 -31.08 -59.56 39.65
CA LEU A 205 -30.57 -60.93 39.69
C LEU A 205 -30.26 -61.35 41.14
N LEU A 206 -29.56 -60.51 41.90
CA LEU A 206 -29.27 -60.74 43.32
C LEU A 206 -30.56 -60.90 44.13
N ARG A 207 -31.53 -60.00 43.96
CA ARG A 207 -32.85 -60.11 44.60
C ARG A 207 -33.63 -61.37 44.21
N ARG A 208 -33.41 -61.94 43.02
CA ARG A 208 -34.01 -63.23 42.62
C ARG A 208 -33.30 -64.40 43.27
N LEU A 209 -31.98 -64.37 43.35
CA LEU A 209 -31.18 -65.40 44.03
C LEU A 209 -31.52 -65.47 45.52
N GLU A 210 -31.60 -64.33 46.20
CA GLU A 210 -32.05 -64.27 47.61
C GLU A 210 -33.44 -64.85 47.79
N ARG A 211 -34.41 -64.46 46.96
CA ARG A 211 -35.77 -65.02 47.02
C ARG A 211 -35.81 -66.52 46.76
N ASN A 212 -35.02 -67.02 45.82
CA ASN A 212 -34.90 -68.45 45.55
C ASN A 212 -34.27 -69.21 46.72
N LEU A 213 -33.23 -68.64 47.36
CA LEU A 213 -32.60 -69.22 48.55
C LEU A 213 -33.56 -69.22 49.73
N ASP A 214 -34.25 -68.11 49.98
CA ASP A 214 -35.28 -67.99 51.02
C ASP A 214 -36.42 -69.00 50.79
N HIS A 215 -36.89 -69.13 49.54
CA HIS A 215 -37.90 -70.14 49.20
C HIS A 215 -37.38 -71.57 49.41
N LYS A 216 -36.15 -71.88 48.99
CA LYS A 216 -35.52 -73.20 49.25
C LYS A 216 -35.41 -73.48 50.75
N LEU A 217 -34.97 -72.50 51.54
CA LEU A 217 -34.85 -72.60 52.99
C LEU A 217 -36.22 -72.81 53.65
N LYS A 218 -37.25 -72.08 53.22
CA LYS A 218 -38.62 -72.27 53.70
C LYS A 218 -39.19 -73.64 53.35
N VAL A 219 -38.92 -74.17 52.15
CA VAL A 219 -39.32 -75.53 51.75
C VAL A 219 -38.56 -76.58 52.56
N SER A 220 -37.25 -76.42 52.79
CA SER A 220 -36.47 -77.36 53.60
C SER A 220 -36.84 -77.31 55.08
N LEU A 221 -37.09 -76.12 55.63
CA LEU A 221 -37.59 -75.94 56.99
C LEU A 221 -39.02 -76.47 57.11
N GLY A 222 -39.88 -76.27 56.12
CA GLY A 222 -41.21 -76.85 56.06
C GLY A 222 -41.17 -78.38 56.05
N ARG A 223 -40.29 -78.98 55.23
CA ARG A 223 -40.04 -80.44 55.23
C ARG A 223 -39.48 -80.94 56.57
N ALA A 224 -38.52 -80.22 57.17
CA ALA A 224 -37.94 -80.57 58.46
C ALA A 224 -38.97 -80.43 59.60
N TRP A 225 -39.84 -79.41 59.56
CA TRP A 225 -40.96 -79.25 60.47
C TRP A 225 -41.96 -80.39 60.32
N GLN A 226 -42.27 -80.81 59.09
CA GLN A 226 -43.11 -81.99 58.83
C GLN A 226 -42.52 -83.25 59.49
N CYS A 227 -41.21 -83.50 59.32
CA CYS A 227 -40.51 -84.63 59.96
C CYS A 227 -40.44 -84.52 61.50
N LEU A 228 -40.44 -83.31 62.06
CA LEU A 228 -40.45 -83.08 63.52
C LEU A 228 -41.85 -83.23 64.11
N THR A 229 -42.90 -82.79 63.40
CA THR A 229 -44.29 -83.02 63.81
C THR A 229 -44.68 -84.49 63.74
N ASP A 230 -44.09 -85.25 62.81
CA ASP A 230 -44.25 -86.71 62.76
C ASP A 230 -43.50 -87.42 63.92
N SER A 231 -42.53 -86.75 64.56
CA SER A 231 -41.72 -87.28 65.66
C SER A 231 -42.17 -86.82 67.08
N ALA A 232 -43.11 -85.87 67.20
CA ALA A 232 -43.45 -85.20 68.48
C ALA A 232 -44.67 -85.78 69.24
N LEU A 233 -45.12 -86.99 68.91
CA LEU A 233 -46.03 -87.79 69.75
C LEU A 233 -45.21 -88.85 70.50
N VAL A 234 -44.59 -88.47 71.61
CA VAL A 234 -44.32 -89.25 72.86
C VAL A 234 -43.32 -88.47 73.74
N PRO A 235 -43.65 -88.14 75.02
CA PRO A 235 -42.79 -87.38 75.93
C PRO A 235 -42.00 -88.28 76.89
N GLN A 236 -40.87 -87.80 77.45
CA GLN A 236 -40.41 -88.10 78.82
C GLN A 236 -39.28 -87.14 79.26
N GLU A 237 -39.27 -86.89 80.58
CA GLU A 237 -38.55 -85.88 81.34
C GLU A 237 -37.03 -86.14 81.49
N GLY A 238 -36.23 -85.08 81.71
CA GLY A 238 -34.82 -85.23 82.04
C GLY A 238 -34.01 -83.95 82.28
N LYS A 239 -34.05 -83.45 83.52
CA LYS A 239 -32.94 -82.99 84.38
C LYS A 239 -31.67 -82.27 83.82
N TYR A 240 -31.37 -81.16 84.52
CA TYR A 240 -30.06 -80.54 84.88
C TYR A 240 -29.23 -79.67 83.89
N GLN A 241 -29.15 -78.39 84.26
CA GLN A 241 -27.98 -77.50 84.43
C GLN A 241 -26.81 -77.47 83.42
N HIS A 242 -26.68 -76.28 82.79
CA HIS A 242 -25.50 -75.39 82.74
C HIS A 242 -24.11 -75.96 82.40
N VAL A 243 -23.56 -75.62 81.21
CA VAL A 243 -22.10 -75.52 80.98
C VAL A 243 -21.77 -74.43 79.95
N LYS A 244 -20.76 -73.62 80.28
CA LYS A 244 -20.05 -72.63 79.45
C LYS A 244 -19.06 -73.33 78.50
N HIS A 245 -18.82 -72.80 77.29
CA HIS A 245 -17.48 -72.49 76.74
C HIS A 245 -17.47 -72.25 75.22
N GLY A 246 -16.47 -71.48 74.76
CA GLY A 246 -15.99 -71.43 73.37
C GLY A 246 -15.89 -70.00 72.82
N HIS A 247 -14.79 -69.26 73.05
CA HIS A 247 -13.60 -69.20 72.17
C HIS A 247 -13.96 -68.95 70.68
N ASP A 248 -13.71 -67.75 70.15
CA ASP A 248 -12.42 -67.24 69.65
C ASP A 248 -12.04 -67.88 68.29
N PHE A 249 -12.00 -67.08 67.22
CA PHE A 249 -10.80 -66.89 66.38
C PHE A 249 -11.08 -66.02 65.15
N LYS A 250 -10.25 -64.98 65.01
CA LYS A 250 -9.46 -64.52 63.84
C LYS A 250 -10.13 -64.51 62.44
N GLY A 251 -9.90 -63.52 61.59
CA GLY A 251 -8.81 -62.55 61.57
C GLY A 251 -8.93 -61.61 60.36
N LYS A 252 -8.26 -60.47 60.52
CA LYS A 252 -7.99 -59.48 59.49
C LYS A 252 -7.13 -60.09 58.38
N LEU A 253 -7.53 -59.92 57.12
CA LEU A 253 -6.58 -59.77 56.01
C LEU A 253 -7.05 -58.63 55.10
N LYS A 254 -6.31 -57.52 55.17
CA LYS A 254 -6.26 -56.51 54.11
C LYS A 254 -5.08 -56.86 53.19
N ARG A 255 -5.31 -56.58 51.90
CA ARG A 255 -4.35 -56.09 50.89
C ARG A 255 -3.68 -57.14 49.97
N CYS A 256 -4.10 -57.11 48.70
CA CYS A 256 -3.27 -57.11 47.49
C CYS A 256 -4.01 -56.21 46.47
N MET A 257 -3.40 -55.09 46.06
CA MET A 257 -2.65 -54.95 44.79
C MET A 257 -3.53 -55.20 43.56
N PHE A 258 -3.72 -54.19 42.71
CA PHE A 258 -3.29 -54.21 41.32
C PHE A 258 -3.33 -52.79 40.73
N HIS A 259 -2.36 -52.56 39.86
CA HIS A 259 -2.01 -51.35 39.12
C HIS A 259 -3.16 -50.71 38.35
#